data_AF-A0A9X1XDH6-F1
#
_entry.id   AF-A0A9X1XDH6-F1
#
_cell.length_a   1.000
_cell.length_b   1.000
_cell.length_c   1.000
_cell.angle_alpha   90.00
_cell.angle_beta   90.00
_cell.angle_gamma   90.00
#
_symmetry.space_group_name_H-M   'P 1'
#
loop_
_entity.id
_entity.type
_entity.pdbx_description
1 polymer ?
#
loop_
_entity_poly.entity_id
_entity_poly.type
_entity_poly.pdbx_seq_one_letter_code
_entity_poly.pdbx_strand_id
1 'polypeptide(L)'
;MDKQMKEITESIWHRFKKLFILLLLIPVLTTVVAYFMASKAPSTSQATAKVKLGQAENSILNTPDSAKEYLTSEEFLRSVKGLNKDEEKAMKDKLQVVPETDTIITLSLMDEDKSKAKSQLKPVVKEFMKESNHQTEKWKTTLEDQIKKVEGTQVSGEGTIKKEEYLFDLKTRVLKVKEPKLLEKVDTTDMAGDPKRKAVLGLLVGLMLSASILLLPEIFKK
;
A
#
# COMPACT_ATOMS: atom_id res chain seq x y z
N MET A 1 -22.22 33.05 34.85
CA MET A 1 -22.03 32.09 33.75
C MET A 1 -23.36 31.70 33.09
N ASP A 2 -24.45 31.59 33.86
CA ASP A 2 -25.76 31.14 33.32
C ASP A 2 -26.45 32.07 32.33
N LYS A 3 -26.28 33.40 32.45
CA LYS A 3 -27.03 34.34 31.58
C LYS A 3 -26.54 34.32 30.13
N GLN A 4 -25.23 34.32 29.91
CA GLN A 4 -24.65 34.23 28.56
C GLN A 4 -24.91 32.87 27.91
N MET A 5 -24.85 31.78 28.68
CA MET A 5 -25.22 30.45 28.17
C MET A 5 -26.69 30.41 27.74
N LYS A 6 -27.60 31.01 28.52
CA LYS A 6 -29.02 31.11 28.14
C LYS A 6 -29.22 31.90 26.85
N GLU A 7 -28.60 33.06 26.71
CA GLU A 7 -28.70 33.91 25.51
C GLU A 7 -28.18 33.19 24.25
N ILE A 8 -27.07 32.46 24.35
CA ILE A 8 -26.54 31.63 23.26
C ILE A 8 -27.53 30.52 22.88
N THR A 9 -28.07 29.81 23.89
CA THR A 9 -29.03 28.72 23.63
C THR A 9 -30.34 29.20 23.02
N GLU A 10 -30.87 30.35 23.46
CA GLU A 10 -32.09 30.95 22.91
C GLU A 10 -31.90 31.42 21.46
N SER A 11 -30.74 32.02 21.17
CA SER A 11 -30.38 32.46 19.81
C SER A 11 -30.24 31.26 18.85
N ILE A 12 -29.54 30.20 19.27
CA ILE A 12 -29.42 28.95 18.49
C ILE A 12 -30.81 28.33 18.26
N TRP A 13 -31.65 28.28 19.29
CA TRP A 13 -33.01 27.73 19.22
C TRP A 13 -33.91 28.52 18.26
N HIS A 14 -33.81 29.85 18.29
CA HIS A 14 -34.56 30.72 17.38
C HIS A 14 -34.14 30.51 15.92
N ARG A 15 -32.83 30.39 15.65
CA ARG A 15 -32.31 30.07 14.32
C ARG A 15 -32.70 28.68 13.86
N PHE A 16 -32.66 27.69 14.75
CA PHE A 16 -33.10 26.34 14.47
C PHE A 16 -34.56 26.32 14.00
N LYS A 17 -35.47 27.01 14.71
CA LYS A 17 -36.87 27.12 14.28
C LYS A 17 -37.03 27.83 12.93
N LYS A 18 -36.29 28.93 12.73
CA LYS A 18 -36.36 29.72 11.48
C LYS A 18 -35.82 28.95 10.28
N LEU A 19 -34.76 28.16 10.47
CA LEU A 19 -34.04 27.45 9.41
C LEU A 19 -34.33 25.94 9.40
N PHE A 20 -35.32 25.47 10.15
CA PHE A 20 -35.57 24.03 10.36
C PHE A 20 -35.65 23.26 9.05
N ILE A 21 -36.42 23.78 8.08
CA ILE A 21 -36.58 23.17 6.76
C ILE A 21 -35.24 23.09 6.03
N LEU A 22 -34.45 24.17 6.04
CA LEU A 22 -33.14 24.21 5.39
C LEU A 22 -32.15 23.22 6.03
N LEU A 23 -32.13 23.17 7.36
CA LEU A 23 -31.24 22.29 8.14
C LEU A 23 -31.55 20.81 7.94
N LEU A 24 -32.80 20.47 7.61
CA LEU A 24 -33.22 19.13 7.22
C LEU A 24 -32.93 18.85 5.74
N LEU A 25 -33.12 19.84 4.88
CA LEU A 25 -32.91 19.72 3.43
C LEU A 25 -31.43 19.48 3.09
N ILE A 26 -30.50 20.14 3.78
CA ILE A 26 -29.06 20.02 3.51
C ILE A 26 -28.58 18.56 3.64
N PRO A 27 -28.76 17.86 4.77
CA PRO A 27 -28.40 16.44 4.90
C PRO A 27 -29.07 15.53 3.87
N VAL A 28 -30.34 15.78 3.54
CA VAL A 28 -31.05 14.98 2.54
C VAL A 28 -30.43 15.17 1.16
N LEU A 29 -30.19 16.41 0.73
CA LEU A 29 -29.58 16.71 -0.56
C LEU A 29 -28.15 16.18 -0.66
N THR A 30 -27.32 16.38 0.36
CA THR A 30 -25.94 15.87 0.35
C THR A 30 -25.90 14.34 0.32
N THR A 31 -26.84 13.67 0.98
CA THR A 31 -26.99 12.20 0.92
C THR A 31 -27.36 11.75 -0.48
N VAL A 32 -28.38 12.36 -1.10
CA VAL A 32 -28.85 12.01 -2.45
C VAL A 32 -27.76 12.26 -3.49
N VAL A 33 -27.08 13.40 -3.43
CA VAL A 33 -25.97 13.73 -4.33
C VAL A 33 -24.82 12.75 -4.16
N ALA A 34 -24.41 12.44 -2.93
CA ALA A 34 -23.33 11.50 -2.66
C ALA A 34 -23.67 10.07 -3.12
N TYR A 35 -24.91 9.62 -2.91
CA TYR A 35 -25.39 8.34 -3.42
C TYR A 35 -25.36 8.30 -4.94
N PHE A 36 -25.92 9.30 -5.62
CA PHE A 36 -26.02 9.31 -7.07
C PHE A 36 -24.66 9.45 -7.76
N MET A 37 -23.75 10.24 -7.20
CA MET A 37 -22.36 10.31 -7.66
C MET A 37 -21.66 8.95 -7.50
N ALA A 38 -21.86 8.26 -6.38
CA ALA A 38 -21.28 6.95 -6.15
C ALA A 38 -21.89 5.85 -7.04
N SER A 39 -23.20 5.91 -7.32
CA SER A 39 -23.88 4.99 -8.24
C SER A 39 -23.46 5.18 -9.70
N LYS A 40 -22.96 6.35 -10.06
CA LYS A 40 -22.44 6.66 -11.41
C LYS A 40 -20.93 6.53 -11.52
N ALA A 41 -20.22 6.40 -10.40
CA ALA A 41 -18.78 6.20 -10.42
C ALA A 41 -18.48 4.81 -11.01
N PRO A 42 -17.51 4.70 -11.94
CA PRO A 42 -17.08 3.40 -12.44
C PRO A 42 -16.64 2.53 -11.27
N SER A 43 -17.10 1.28 -11.25
CA SER A 43 -16.67 0.31 -10.27
C SER A 43 -15.19 0.02 -10.51
N THR A 44 -14.32 0.57 -9.68
CA THR A 44 -12.90 0.24 -9.72
C THR A 44 -12.69 -1.09 -9.01
N SER A 45 -11.97 -2.01 -9.64
CA SER A 45 -11.48 -3.22 -8.99
C SER A 45 -10.00 -3.05 -8.67
N GLN A 46 -9.57 -3.55 -7.51
CA GLN A 46 -8.17 -3.55 -7.12
C GLN A 46 -7.66 -4.99 -7.11
N ALA A 47 -6.64 -5.26 -7.91
CA ALA A 47 -5.84 -6.46 -7.78
C ALA A 47 -4.77 -6.23 -6.69
N THR A 48 -4.57 -7.19 -5.80
CA THR A 48 -3.61 -7.11 -4.70
C THR A 48 -2.80 -8.39 -4.56
N ALA A 49 -1.53 -8.26 -4.16
CA ALA A 49 -0.67 -9.38 -3.81
C ALA A 49 0.26 -8.99 -2.65
N LYS A 50 0.53 -9.93 -1.75
CA LYS A 50 1.46 -9.71 -0.63
C LYS A 50 2.73 -10.53 -0.79
N VAL A 51 3.86 -9.85 -0.70
CA VAL A 51 5.17 -10.45 -0.86
C VAL A 51 6.03 -10.15 0.36
N LYS A 52 6.60 -11.21 0.94
CA LYS A 52 7.71 -11.12 1.87
C LYS A 52 9.01 -11.04 1.07
N LEU A 53 9.77 -9.99 1.30
CA LEU A 53 11.06 -9.74 0.66
C LEU A 53 12.09 -10.80 1.10
N GLY A 54 12.98 -11.12 0.16
CA GLY A 54 14.18 -11.90 0.45
C GLY A 54 15.16 -11.09 1.31
N GLN A 55 16.19 -11.76 1.79
CA GLN A 55 17.34 -11.14 2.45
C GLN A 55 18.59 -11.78 1.88
N ALA A 56 19.38 -10.98 1.17
CA ALA A 56 20.70 -11.37 0.68
C ALA A 56 21.66 -10.18 0.80
N GLU A 57 22.91 -10.41 1.19
CA GLU A 57 23.87 -9.31 1.37
C GLU A 57 24.03 -8.56 0.02
N ASN A 58 23.94 -7.23 0.06
CA ASN A 58 23.99 -6.35 -1.12
C ASN A 58 22.82 -6.43 -2.12
N SER A 59 21.69 -7.07 -1.80
CA SER A 59 20.50 -6.98 -2.65
C SER A 59 19.76 -5.65 -2.44
N ILE A 60 19.43 -4.99 -3.56
CA ILE A 60 18.56 -3.80 -3.59
C ILE A 60 17.09 -4.14 -3.28
N LEU A 61 16.74 -5.42 -3.12
CA LEU A 61 15.36 -5.87 -2.90
C LEU A 61 15.08 -6.25 -1.44
N ASN A 62 16.02 -5.98 -0.53
CA ASN A 62 15.90 -6.37 0.88
C ASN A 62 14.93 -5.48 1.68
N THR A 63 14.71 -4.25 1.23
CA THR A 63 13.89 -3.27 1.95
C THR A 63 12.67 -2.87 1.12
N PRO A 64 11.54 -2.53 1.76
CA PRO A 64 10.34 -2.08 1.07
C PRO A 64 10.56 -0.88 0.16
N ASP A 65 11.36 0.10 0.60
CA ASP A 65 11.60 1.32 -0.16
C ASP A 65 12.41 1.05 -1.43
N SER A 66 13.50 0.28 -1.30
CA SER A 66 14.32 -0.08 -2.46
C SER A 66 13.59 -1.04 -3.40
N ALA A 67 12.79 -1.97 -2.86
CA ALA A 67 11.91 -2.81 -3.66
C ALA A 67 10.85 -2.00 -4.42
N LYS A 68 10.27 -0.96 -3.79
CA LYS A 68 9.32 -0.04 -4.43
C LYS A 68 9.98 0.75 -5.55
N GLU A 69 11.16 1.32 -5.31
CA GLU A 69 11.93 2.04 -6.33
C GLU A 69 12.23 1.13 -7.52
N TYR A 70 12.67 -0.10 -7.25
CA TYR A 70 12.91 -1.10 -8.30
C TYR A 70 11.64 -1.46 -9.07
N LEU A 71 10.54 -1.81 -8.38
CA LEU A 71 9.26 -2.22 -8.97
C LEU A 71 8.61 -1.13 -9.83
N THR A 72 8.92 0.14 -9.58
CA THR A 72 8.38 1.30 -10.32
C THR A 72 9.35 1.82 -11.39
N SER A 73 10.55 1.24 -11.47
CA SER A 73 11.57 1.61 -12.46
C SER A 73 11.19 1.17 -13.89
N GLU A 74 11.68 1.93 -14.88
CA GLU A 74 11.51 1.54 -16.29
C GLU A 74 12.21 0.22 -16.63
N GLU A 75 13.38 -0.01 -16.05
CA GLU A 75 14.17 -1.20 -16.29
C GLU A 75 13.39 -2.46 -15.90
N PHE A 76 12.82 -2.45 -14.69
CA PHE A 76 12.00 -3.55 -14.23
C PHE A 76 10.74 -3.72 -15.07
N LEU A 77 9.95 -2.66 -15.30
CA LEU A 77 8.69 -2.77 -16.04
C LEU A 77 8.88 -3.29 -17.47
N ARG A 78 9.97 -2.91 -18.14
CA ARG A 78 10.34 -3.45 -19.47
C ARG A 78 10.77 -4.91 -19.44
N SER A 79 11.25 -5.41 -18.30
CA SER A 79 11.63 -6.82 -18.13
C SER A 79 10.42 -7.75 -17.98
N VAL A 80 9.26 -7.20 -17.61
CA VAL A 80 8.03 -7.98 -17.35
C VAL A 80 7.44 -8.51 -18.66
N LYS A 81 7.62 -9.81 -18.90
CA LYS A 81 7.02 -10.48 -20.06
C LYS A 81 5.49 -10.51 -19.92
N GLY A 82 4.80 -9.94 -20.91
CA GLY A 82 3.34 -9.97 -21.01
C GLY A 82 2.66 -8.61 -20.81
N LEU A 83 3.41 -7.55 -20.51
CA LEU A 83 2.93 -6.18 -20.64
C LEU A 83 3.21 -5.66 -22.05
N ASN A 84 2.27 -4.89 -22.61
CA ASN A 84 2.52 -4.06 -23.79
C ASN A 84 3.01 -2.65 -23.39
N LYS A 85 3.46 -1.84 -24.35
CA LYS A 85 4.02 -0.49 -24.08
C LYS A 85 3.05 0.46 -23.37
N ASP A 86 1.76 0.36 -23.65
CA ASP A 86 0.75 1.22 -23.01
C ASP A 86 0.49 0.75 -21.58
N GLU A 87 0.53 -0.56 -21.34
CA GLU A 87 0.44 -1.15 -20.01
C GLU A 87 1.68 -0.83 -19.17
N GLU A 88 2.88 -0.92 -19.72
CA GLU A 88 4.13 -0.51 -19.05
C GLU A 88 4.03 0.94 -18.56
N LYS A 89 3.54 1.85 -19.41
CA LYS A 89 3.31 3.25 -19.03
C LYS A 89 2.25 3.37 -17.94
N ALA A 90 1.12 2.69 -18.09
CA ALA A 90 0.04 2.72 -17.11
C ALA A 90 0.47 2.16 -15.74
N MET A 91 1.37 1.17 -15.72
CA MET A 91 1.89 0.60 -14.48
C MET A 91 2.66 1.62 -13.65
N LYS A 92 3.38 2.57 -14.27
CA LYS A 92 4.08 3.62 -13.50
C LYS A 92 3.13 4.46 -12.64
N ASP A 93 1.95 4.75 -13.17
CA ASP A 93 0.99 5.63 -12.50
C ASP A 93 0.04 4.85 -11.58
N LYS A 94 -0.28 3.61 -11.95
CA LYS A 94 -1.32 2.82 -11.27
C LYS A 94 -0.79 1.77 -10.30
N LEU A 95 0.45 1.28 -10.47
CA LEU A 95 1.04 0.30 -9.57
C LEU A 95 1.39 0.98 -8.25
N GLN A 96 0.75 0.53 -7.18
CA GLN A 96 1.09 0.95 -5.83
C GLN A 96 1.86 -0.16 -5.13
N VAL A 97 2.98 0.22 -4.52
CA VAL A 97 3.76 -0.65 -3.64
C VAL A 97 3.73 -0.02 -2.26
N VAL A 98 3.10 -0.71 -1.31
CA VAL A 98 2.90 -0.23 0.06
C VAL A 98 3.66 -1.13 1.03
N PRO A 99 4.61 -0.59 1.81
CA PRO A 99 5.21 -1.32 2.92
C PRO A 99 4.16 -1.65 3.99
N GLU A 100 4.01 -2.92 4.35
CA GLU A 100 3.23 -3.33 5.54
C GLU A 100 4.14 -3.47 6.77
N THR A 101 5.38 -3.91 6.55
CA THR A 101 6.44 -4.03 7.57
C THR A 101 7.80 -3.86 6.89
N ASP A 102 8.88 -3.90 7.66
CA ASP A 102 10.26 -3.83 7.17
C ASP A 102 10.66 -4.95 6.17
N THR A 103 9.85 -6.00 6.03
CA THR A 103 10.13 -7.13 5.11
C THR A 103 8.92 -7.55 4.28
N ILE A 104 7.79 -6.85 4.38
CA ILE A 104 6.56 -7.22 3.68
C ILE A 104 6.06 -6.01 2.88
N ILE A 105 5.80 -6.24 1.60
CA ILE A 105 5.18 -5.27 0.70
C ILE A 105 3.87 -5.82 0.16
N THR A 106 2.93 -4.90 -0.05
CA THR A 106 1.68 -5.15 -0.76
C THR A 106 1.73 -4.43 -2.09
N LEU A 107 1.64 -5.20 -3.17
CA LEU A 107 1.50 -4.68 -4.52
C LEU A 107 0.03 -4.59 -4.85
N SER A 108 -0.39 -3.45 -5.39
CA SER A 108 -1.77 -3.31 -5.84
C SER A 108 -1.89 -2.52 -7.13
N LEU A 109 -2.91 -2.86 -7.91
CA LEU A 109 -3.21 -2.23 -9.18
C LEU A 109 -4.73 -2.01 -9.29
N MET A 110 -5.13 -0.77 -9.54
CA MET A 110 -6.53 -0.41 -9.76
C MET A 110 -6.85 -0.32 -11.25
N ASP A 111 -7.93 -0.96 -11.66
CA ASP A 111 -8.49 -0.81 -13.02
C ASP A 111 -10.02 -0.92 -12.97
N GLU A 112 -10.70 -0.43 -14.01
CA GLU A 112 -12.16 -0.56 -14.14
C GLU A 112 -12.56 -2.00 -14.49
N ASP A 113 -11.67 -2.74 -15.14
CA ASP A 113 -11.85 -4.16 -15.43
C ASP A 113 -11.04 -5.01 -14.44
N LYS A 114 -11.78 -5.76 -13.62
CA LYS A 114 -11.25 -6.74 -12.65
C LYS A 114 -10.29 -7.75 -13.28
N SER A 115 -10.65 -8.29 -14.44
CA SER A 115 -9.84 -9.27 -15.17
C SER A 115 -8.54 -8.64 -15.64
N LYS A 116 -8.62 -7.39 -16.13
CA LYS A 116 -7.46 -6.62 -16.58
C LYS A 116 -6.50 -6.27 -15.45
N ALA A 117 -7.01 -5.78 -14.31
CA ALA A 117 -6.17 -5.52 -13.13
C ALA A 117 -5.41 -6.78 -12.69
N LYS A 118 -6.09 -7.93 -12.67
CA LYS A 118 -5.48 -9.23 -12.32
C LYS A 118 -4.45 -9.69 -13.35
N SER A 119 -4.78 -9.58 -14.64
CA SER A 119 -3.92 -10.06 -15.73
C SER A 119 -2.65 -9.21 -15.85
N GLN A 120 -2.69 -7.94 -15.49
CA GLN A 120 -1.54 -7.02 -15.48
C GLN A 120 -0.67 -7.15 -14.22
N LEU A 121 -1.27 -7.31 -13.03
CA LEU A 121 -0.49 -7.43 -11.79
C LEU A 121 0.23 -8.79 -11.68
N LYS A 122 -0.37 -9.86 -12.21
CA LYS A 122 0.20 -11.21 -12.15
C LYS A 122 1.61 -11.35 -12.78
N PRO A 123 1.89 -10.90 -14.01
CA PRO A 123 3.22 -10.99 -14.59
C PRO A 123 4.22 -10.12 -13.83
N VAL A 124 3.82 -8.96 -13.31
CA VAL A 124 4.66 -8.10 -12.47
C VAL A 124 5.11 -8.82 -11.20
N VAL A 125 4.17 -9.39 -10.44
CA VAL A 125 4.50 -10.16 -9.23
C VAL A 125 5.38 -11.36 -9.57
N LYS A 126 5.12 -12.04 -10.69
CA LYS A 126 5.91 -13.19 -11.14
C LYS A 126 7.35 -12.80 -11.45
N GLU A 127 7.57 -11.72 -12.20
CA GLU A 127 8.91 -11.28 -12.57
C GLU A 127 9.68 -10.78 -11.34
N PHE A 128 9.02 -10.03 -10.44
CA PHE A 128 9.62 -9.61 -9.19
C PHE A 128 10.07 -10.79 -8.32
N MET A 129 9.21 -11.79 -8.15
CA MET A 129 9.56 -13.00 -7.40
C MET A 129 10.70 -13.77 -8.05
N LYS A 130 10.76 -13.80 -9.38
CA LYS A 130 11.85 -14.45 -10.11
C LYS A 130 13.19 -13.74 -9.88
N GLU A 131 13.21 -12.42 -9.99
CA GLU A 131 14.42 -11.63 -9.76
C GLU A 131 14.89 -11.73 -8.29
N SER A 132 13.96 -11.59 -7.35
CA SER A 132 14.28 -11.68 -5.92
C SER A 132 14.82 -13.07 -5.54
N ASN A 133 14.26 -14.14 -6.11
CA ASN A 133 14.81 -15.49 -5.95
C ASN A 133 16.19 -15.61 -6.60
N HIS A 134 16.38 -15.06 -7.80
CA HIS A 134 17.67 -15.11 -8.50
C HIS A 134 18.79 -14.44 -7.71
N GLN A 135 18.54 -13.24 -7.16
CA GLN A 135 19.54 -12.54 -6.34
C GLN A 135 19.87 -13.29 -5.05
N THR A 136 18.84 -13.86 -4.40
CA THR A 136 19.02 -14.64 -3.18
C THR A 136 19.83 -15.90 -3.44
N GLU A 137 19.50 -16.64 -4.50
CA GLU A 137 20.19 -17.87 -4.87
C GLU A 137 21.63 -17.59 -5.30
N LYS A 138 21.86 -16.56 -6.11
CA LYS A 138 23.20 -16.15 -6.52
C LYS A 138 24.10 -15.85 -5.31
N TRP A 139 23.55 -15.17 -4.29
CA TRP A 139 24.29 -14.87 -3.07
C TRP A 139 24.59 -16.12 -2.25
N LYS A 140 23.59 -17.00 -2.10
CA LYS A 140 23.75 -18.29 -1.43
C LYS A 140 24.81 -19.16 -2.09
N THR A 141 24.77 -19.33 -3.41
CA THR A 141 25.79 -20.07 -4.17
C THR A 141 27.18 -19.45 -3.98
N THR A 142 27.28 -18.11 -4.00
CA THR A 142 28.57 -17.42 -3.78
C THR A 142 29.16 -17.74 -2.41
N LEU A 143 28.33 -17.71 -1.35
CA LEU A 143 28.77 -18.07 -0.01
C LEU A 143 29.16 -19.54 0.09
N GLU A 144 28.37 -20.45 -0.48
CA GLU A 144 28.66 -21.90 -0.49
C GLU A 144 29.97 -22.22 -1.23
N ASP A 145 30.22 -21.58 -2.37
CA ASP A 145 31.48 -21.75 -3.11
C ASP A 145 32.67 -21.20 -2.33
N GLN A 146 32.50 -20.07 -1.64
CA GLN A 146 33.55 -19.51 -0.79
C GLN A 146 33.86 -20.40 0.41
N ILE A 147 32.83 -20.98 1.05
CA ILE A 147 33.00 -21.96 2.13
C ILE A 147 33.81 -23.16 1.63
N LYS A 148 33.44 -23.75 0.49
CA LYS A 148 34.17 -24.90 -0.09
C LYS A 148 35.65 -24.57 -0.37
N LYS A 149 35.94 -23.38 -0.92
CA LYS A 149 37.32 -22.93 -1.18
C LYS A 149 38.13 -22.82 0.11
N VAL A 150 37.56 -22.22 1.14
CA VAL A 150 38.24 -22.03 2.43
C VAL A 150 38.43 -23.38 3.13
N GLU A 151 37.41 -24.24 3.14
CA GLU A 151 37.49 -25.60 3.71
C GLU A 151 38.61 -26.43 3.05
N GLY A 152 38.78 -26.33 1.73
CA GLY A 152 39.84 -27.01 0.97
C GLY A 152 41.25 -26.41 1.13
N THR A 153 41.40 -25.23 1.74
CA THR A 153 42.71 -24.57 1.89
C THR A 153 43.48 -25.17 3.07
N GLN A 154 44.73 -25.60 2.83
CA GLN A 154 45.64 -26.05 3.88
C GLN A 154 46.33 -24.86 4.54
N VAL A 155 46.27 -24.80 5.87
CA VAL A 155 46.86 -23.75 6.71
C VAL A 155 47.46 -24.39 7.96
N SER A 156 48.52 -23.80 8.51
CA SER A 156 49.19 -24.24 9.73
C SER A 156 49.37 -23.10 10.73
N GLY A 157 49.54 -23.45 12.01
CA GLY A 157 49.72 -22.49 13.09
C GLY A 157 48.54 -21.53 13.24
N GLU A 158 48.82 -20.23 13.35
CA GLU A 158 47.80 -19.17 13.45
C GLU A 158 46.82 -19.13 12.27
N GLY A 159 47.21 -19.66 11.10
CA GLY A 159 46.34 -19.73 9.93
C GLY A 159 45.11 -20.62 10.14
N THR A 160 45.20 -21.64 11.00
CA THR A 160 44.08 -22.53 11.32
C THR A 160 42.98 -21.79 12.08
N ILE A 161 43.33 -20.95 13.05
CA ILE A 161 42.35 -20.18 13.83
C ILE A 161 41.62 -19.18 12.92
N LYS A 162 42.37 -18.42 12.11
CA LYS A 162 41.79 -17.46 11.15
C LYS A 162 40.85 -18.13 10.14
N LYS A 163 41.19 -19.34 9.69
CA LYS A 163 40.34 -20.13 8.80
C LYS A 163 39.01 -20.48 9.48
N GLU A 164 39.04 -20.97 10.72
CA GLU A 164 37.82 -21.33 11.45
C GLU A 164 36.95 -20.10 11.75
N GLU A 165 37.56 -18.96 12.14
CA GLU A 165 36.82 -17.70 12.33
C GLU A 165 36.12 -17.24 11.05
N TYR A 166 36.82 -17.30 9.90
CA TYR A 166 36.24 -16.91 8.63
C TYR A 166 35.16 -17.89 8.16
N LEU A 167 35.33 -19.20 8.38
CA LEU A 167 34.29 -20.20 8.11
C LEU A 167 33.05 -19.99 8.98
N PHE A 168 33.24 -19.67 10.25
CA PHE A 168 32.14 -19.34 11.15
C PHE A 168 31.35 -18.12 10.66
N ASP A 169 32.04 -17.05 10.24
CA ASP A 169 31.40 -15.87 9.65
C ASP A 169 30.61 -16.23 8.38
N LEU A 170 31.22 -16.94 7.43
CA LEU A 170 30.56 -17.35 6.19
C LEU A 170 29.32 -18.22 6.45
N LYS A 171 29.43 -19.23 7.32
CA LYS A 171 28.31 -20.11 7.70
C LYS A 171 27.20 -19.31 8.39
N THR A 172 27.55 -18.35 9.24
CA THR A 172 26.58 -17.45 9.87
C THR A 172 25.88 -16.56 8.85
N ARG A 173 26.59 -16.07 7.82
CA ARG A 173 25.98 -15.29 6.72
C ARG A 173 25.00 -16.13 5.90
N VAL A 174 25.30 -17.40 5.63
CA VAL A 174 24.38 -18.32 4.93
C VAL A 174 23.06 -18.43 5.71
N LEU A 175 23.11 -18.56 7.05
CA LEU A 175 21.91 -18.64 7.90
C LEU A 175 21.07 -17.35 7.90
N LYS A 176 21.67 -16.20 7.56
CA LYS A 176 20.98 -14.92 7.47
C LYS A 176 20.27 -14.74 6.12
N VAL A 177 20.60 -15.54 5.11
CA VAL A 177 19.93 -15.50 3.81
C VAL A 177 18.49 -15.98 3.95
N LYS A 178 17.53 -15.19 3.46
CA LYS A 178 16.10 -15.53 3.49
C LYS A 178 15.54 -15.47 2.08
N GLU A 179 14.86 -16.53 1.67
CA GLU A 179 14.17 -16.55 0.38
C GLU A 179 12.91 -15.66 0.41
N PRO A 180 12.62 -14.93 -0.69
CA PRO A 180 11.37 -14.20 -0.81
C PRO A 180 10.18 -15.17 -0.86
N LYS A 181 9.02 -14.74 -0.35
CA LYS A 181 7.82 -15.57 -0.32
C LYS A 181 6.59 -14.79 -0.77
N LEU A 182 5.80 -15.39 -1.65
CA LEU A 182 4.47 -14.90 -1.97
C LEU A 182 3.51 -15.35 -0.86
N LEU A 183 3.10 -14.42 0.00
CA LEU A 183 2.21 -14.67 1.14
C LEU A 183 0.76 -14.78 0.67
N GLU A 184 0.33 -13.85 -0.19
CA GLU A 184 -1.00 -13.84 -0.79
C GLU A 184 -0.85 -13.75 -2.31
N LYS A 185 -1.48 -14.69 -3.02
CA LYS A 185 -1.51 -14.69 -4.48
C LYS A 185 -2.32 -13.48 -4.98
N VAL A 186 -2.08 -13.09 -6.23
CA VAL A 186 -2.86 -12.03 -6.87
C VAL A 186 -4.34 -12.37 -6.82
N ASP A 187 -5.07 -11.58 -6.04
CA ASP A 187 -6.51 -11.64 -5.98
C ASP A 187 -7.12 -10.26 -6.19
N THR A 188 -8.42 -10.22 -6.45
CA THR A 188 -9.13 -9.00 -6.84
C THR A 188 -10.26 -8.72 -5.89
N THR A 189 -10.23 -7.53 -5.31
CA THR A 189 -11.32 -7.00 -4.51
C THR A 189 -12.02 -5.91 -5.30
N ASP A 190 -13.35 -5.97 -5.33
CA ASP A 190 -14.13 -4.89 -5.94
C ASP A 190 -14.13 -3.71 -4.99
N MET A 191 -13.40 -2.66 -5.36
CA MET A 191 -13.52 -1.35 -4.73
C MET A 191 -14.73 -0.64 -5.34
N ALA A 192 -15.90 -1.27 -5.21
CA ALA A 192 -17.13 -0.54 -5.40
C ALA A 192 -17.13 0.57 -4.35
N GLY A 193 -17.19 1.83 -4.79
CA GLY A 193 -17.57 2.93 -3.90
C GLY A 193 -19.00 2.69 -3.45
N ASP A 194 -19.19 1.83 -2.43
CA ASP A 194 -20.49 1.36 -1.97
C ASP A 194 -21.42 2.59 -1.85
N PRO A 195 -22.43 2.71 -2.72
CA PRO A 195 -23.29 3.88 -2.74
C PRO A 195 -23.94 4.13 -1.39
N LYS A 196 -24.18 3.08 -0.60
CA LYS A 196 -24.71 3.19 0.77
C LYS A 196 -23.69 3.82 1.71
N ARG A 197 -22.42 3.42 1.66
CA ARG A 197 -21.35 4.04 2.46
C ARG A 197 -21.14 5.50 2.09
N LYS A 198 -21.16 5.83 0.80
CA LYS A 198 -21.03 7.22 0.32
C LYS A 198 -22.24 8.07 0.69
N ALA A 199 -23.46 7.51 0.67
CA ALA A 199 -24.65 8.17 1.18
C ALA A 199 -24.53 8.51 2.68
N VAL A 200 -24.04 7.57 3.50
CA VAL A 200 -23.81 7.82 4.94
C VAL A 200 -22.79 8.94 5.16
N LEU A 201 -21.70 8.98 4.39
CA LEU A 201 -20.74 10.08 4.44
C LEU A 201 -21.37 11.42 4.02
N GLY A 202 -22.20 11.41 2.96
CA GLY A 202 -22.95 12.59 2.52
C GLY A 202 -23.90 13.11 3.61
N LEU A 203 -24.56 12.21 4.35
CA LEU A 203 -25.39 12.56 5.49
C LEU A 203 -24.58 13.24 6.60
N LEU A 204 -23.43 12.66 6.97
CA LEU A 204 -22.55 13.21 8.00
C LEU A 204 -22.04 14.62 7.64
N VAL A 205 -21.61 14.81 6.38
CA VAL A 205 -21.20 16.13 5.88
C VAL A 205 -22.35 17.13 5.96
N GLY A 206 -23.55 16.73 5.54
CA GLY A 206 -24.72 17.60 5.61
C GLY A 206 -25.11 17.97 7.04
N LEU A 207 -25.01 17.04 7.99
CA LEU A 207 -25.22 17.32 9.41
C LEU A 207 -24.17 18.30 9.95
N MET A 208 -22.90 18.15 9.58
CA MET A 208 -21.84 19.10 9.97
C MET A 208 -22.07 20.49 9.39
N LEU A 209 -22.51 20.60 8.14
CA LEU A 209 -22.88 21.89 7.53
C LEU A 209 -24.07 22.53 8.24
N SER A 210 -25.11 21.76 8.54
CA SER A 210 -26.27 22.23 9.31
C SER A 210 -25.86 22.72 10.70
N ALA A 211 -24.98 21.99 11.40
CA ALA A 211 -24.45 22.42 12.70
C ALA A 211 -23.60 23.70 12.57
N SER A 212 -22.79 23.81 11.52
CA SER A 212 -21.96 24.99 11.26
C SER A 212 -22.82 26.24 11.03
N ILE A 213 -23.90 26.14 10.26
CA ILE A 213 -24.84 27.26 10.03
C ILE A 213 -25.47 27.75 11.34
N LEU A 214 -25.74 26.83 12.28
CA LEU A 214 -26.29 27.18 13.59
C LEU A 214 -25.25 27.84 14.51
N LEU A 215 -24.05 27.27 14.56
CA LEU A 215 -23.02 27.58 15.57
C LEU A 215 -22.07 28.72 15.14
N LEU A 216 -21.69 28.80 13.87
CA LEU A 216 -20.71 29.79 13.40
C LEU A 216 -21.09 31.24 13.75
N PRO A 217 -22.34 31.70 13.57
CA PRO A 217 -22.68 33.08 13.90
C PRO A 217 -22.87 33.33 15.41
N GLU A 218 -22.61 32.35 16.29
CA GLU A 218 -22.38 32.61 17.73
C GLU A 218 -20.89 32.64 18.05
N ILE A 219 -20.07 31.83 17.36
CA ILE A 219 -18.60 31.83 17.51
C ILE A 219 -17.98 33.15 17.00
N PHE A 220 -18.52 33.71 15.91
CA PHE A 220 -18.08 34.97 15.31
C PHE A 220 -18.82 36.21 15.82
N LYS A 221 -19.72 36.06 16.80
CA LYS A 221 -20.47 37.17 17.42
C LYS A 221 -19.69 37.87 18.55
N LYS A 222 -18.41 37.53 18.71
CA LYS A 222 -17.48 38.25 19.59
C LYS A 222 -17.11 39.60 19.01
#